data_AF-A0A518FTA5-F1
#
_entry.id   AF-A0A518FTA5-F1
#
_cell.length_a   1.000
_cell.length_b   1.000
_cell.length_c   1.000
_cell.angle_alpha   90.00
_cell.angle_beta   90.00
_cell.angle_gamma   90.00
#
_symmetry.space_group_name_H-M   'P 1'
#
loop_
_entity.id
_entity.type
_entity.pdbx_description
1 polymer ?
#
loop_
_entity_poly.entity_id
_entity_poly.type
_entity_poly.pdbx_seq_one_letter_code
_entity_poly.pdbx_strand_id
1 'polypeptide(L)'
;MDLKRPKWEATEALSPGRHILEFDFKYEGSGVGTMAFNNFSGVGKGGTGTLKVDGRVVSTQTMEKTIPIILQWDESFDIGSDTITGLNDADYTPPFPLTAKFNKLTITIDRPQLSSAEIKELEAGLKKMEAGRE
;
A
#
# COMPACT_ATOMS: atom_id res chain seq x y z
N MET A 1 -7.30 6.21 -15.89
CA MET A 1 -8.28 5.81 -14.86
C MET A 1 -8.51 6.99 -13.92
N ASP A 2 -9.75 7.19 -13.46
CA ASP A 2 -10.07 8.23 -12.47
C ASP A 2 -9.79 7.70 -11.05
N LEU A 3 -8.53 7.76 -10.63
CA LEU A 3 -8.08 7.35 -9.31
C LEU A 3 -7.80 8.58 -8.44
N LYS A 4 -8.21 8.50 -7.16
CA LYS A 4 -7.73 9.44 -6.14
C LYS A 4 -6.21 9.30 -6.03
N ARG A 5 -5.49 10.43 -6.01
CA ARG A 5 -4.02 10.51 -5.84
C ARG A 5 -3.70 11.20 -4.51
N PRO A 6 -3.88 10.52 -3.36
CA PRO A 6 -3.52 11.11 -2.07
C PRO A 6 -2.01 11.33 -2.00
N LYS A 7 -1.62 12.42 -1.34
CA LYS A 7 -0.22 12.83 -1.19
C LYS A 7 0.10 13.01 0.28
N TRP A 8 1.00 12.20 0.82
CA TRP A 8 1.63 12.49 2.10
C TRP A 8 2.87 13.33 1.83
N GLU A 9 2.81 14.59 2.20
CA GLU A 9 3.87 15.56 1.98
C GLU A 9 4.07 16.43 3.22
N ALA A 10 5.31 16.84 3.45
CA ALA A 10 5.62 17.88 4.41
C ALA A 10 5.40 19.25 3.75
N THR A 11 5.14 20.28 4.56
CA THR A 11 5.04 21.67 4.07
C THR A 11 6.38 22.26 3.67
N GLU A 12 7.47 21.73 4.21
CA GLU A 12 8.83 22.23 4.01
C GLU A 12 9.65 21.24 3.19
N ALA A 13 10.52 21.77 2.33
CA ALA A 13 11.50 20.97 1.61
C ALA A 13 12.58 20.44 2.56
N LEU A 14 13.15 19.27 2.24
CA LEU A 14 14.30 18.75 2.98
C LEU A 14 15.49 19.69 2.84
N SER A 15 16.16 19.95 3.96
CA SER A 15 17.46 20.61 3.97
C SER A 15 18.51 19.75 3.25
N PRO A 16 19.60 20.34 2.74
CA PRO A 16 20.74 19.55 2.28
C PRO A 16 21.30 18.68 3.41
N GLY A 17 21.46 17.38 3.18
CA GLY A 17 22.01 16.47 4.19
C GLY A 17 21.52 15.04 4.05
N ARG A 18 21.81 14.24 5.08
CA ARG A 18 21.32 12.87 5.19
C ARG A 18 20.00 12.88 5.95
N HIS A 19 18.99 12.28 5.35
CA HIS A 19 17.66 12.11 5.94
C HIS A 19 17.23 10.64 5.91
N ILE A 20 16.37 10.28 6.86
CA ILE A 20 15.64 9.01 6.86
C ILE A 20 14.17 9.32 6.59
N LEU A 21 13.63 8.76 5.52
CA LEU A 21 12.21 8.81 5.21
C LEU A 21 11.59 7.46 5.55
N GLU A 22 10.46 7.49 6.25
CA GLU A 22 9.70 6.31 6.63
C GLU A 22 8.23 6.52 6.27
N PHE A 23 7.65 5.55 5.56
CA PHE A 23 6.23 5.54 5.28
C PHE A 23 5.61 4.28 5.89
N ASP A 24 4.80 4.48 6.92
CA ASP A 24 4.04 3.43 7.59
C ASP A 24 2.61 3.42 7.05
N PHE A 25 2.10 2.25 6.69
CA PHE A 25 0.70 2.09 6.29
C PHE A 25 0.01 1.03 7.14
N LYS A 26 -0.88 1.47 8.03
CA LYS A 26 -1.72 0.58 8.84
C LYS A 26 -2.97 0.21 8.06
N TYR A 27 -2.98 -0.99 7.50
CA TYR A 27 -4.11 -1.54 6.77
C TYR A 27 -5.24 -1.99 7.71
N GLU A 28 -6.48 -1.78 7.30
CA GLU A 28 -7.67 -2.10 8.12
C GLU A 28 -8.44 -3.33 7.63
N GLY A 29 -8.00 -3.98 6.54
CA GLY A 29 -8.63 -5.20 6.04
C GLY A 29 -8.05 -6.48 6.63
N SER A 30 -8.82 -7.55 6.56
CA SER A 30 -8.39 -8.92 6.92
C SER A 30 -7.47 -9.58 5.89
N GLY A 31 -7.21 -8.89 4.78
CA GLY A 31 -6.18 -9.24 3.80
C GLY A 31 -6.58 -10.37 2.86
N VAL A 32 -5.59 -10.85 2.11
CA VAL A 32 -5.77 -11.90 1.08
C VAL A 32 -6.19 -13.26 1.65
N GLY A 33 -6.06 -13.47 2.96
CA GLY A 33 -6.42 -14.73 3.61
C GLY A 33 -7.90 -15.10 3.44
N THR A 34 -8.79 -14.12 3.28
CA THR A 34 -10.22 -14.39 3.05
C THR A 34 -10.48 -15.06 1.71
N MET A 35 -9.60 -14.87 0.72
CA MET A 35 -9.77 -15.38 -0.65
C MET A 35 -9.71 -16.91 -0.70
N ALA A 36 -9.04 -17.56 0.25
CA ALA A 36 -9.05 -19.02 0.37
C ALA A 36 -10.45 -19.61 0.61
N PHE A 37 -11.39 -18.79 1.09
CA PHE A 37 -12.78 -19.16 1.37
C PHE A 37 -13.76 -18.56 0.35
N ASN A 38 -13.27 -18.23 -0.86
CA ASN A 38 -14.05 -17.55 -1.91
C ASN A 38 -14.69 -16.22 -1.43
N ASN A 39 -14.04 -15.54 -0.48
CA ASN A 39 -14.50 -14.27 0.06
C ASN A 39 -13.47 -13.17 -0.21
N PHE A 40 -13.86 -12.16 -0.99
CA PHE A 40 -12.97 -11.06 -1.40
C PHE A 40 -13.13 -9.80 -0.54
N SER A 41 -13.90 -9.87 0.55
CA SER A 41 -14.14 -8.72 1.43
C SER A 41 -12.91 -8.30 2.24
N GLY A 42 -11.88 -9.13 2.35
CA GLY A 42 -10.66 -8.80 3.08
C GLY A 42 -9.68 -7.89 2.35
N VAL A 43 -9.79 -7.75 1.02
CA VAL A 43 -8.87 -6.97 0.19
C VAL A 43 -9.44 -5.60 -0.23
N GLY A 44 -8.58 -4.66 -0.61
CA GLY A 44 -9.00 -3.33 -1.07
C GLY A 44 -9.60 -2.41 -0.01
N LYS A 45 -9.56 -2.82 1.28
CA LYS A 45 -9.97 -2.00 2.42
C LYS A 45 -9.10 -0.76 2.61
N GLY A 46 -9.58 0.15 3.45
CA GLY A 46 -8.87 1.36 3.80
C GLY A 46 -7.63 1.11 4.65
N GLY A 47 -7.01 2.20 5.03
CA GLY A 47 -5.90 2.22 5.95
C GLY A 47 -5.43 3.63 6.22
N THR A 48 -4.57 3.77 7.23
CA THR A 48 -3.97 5.05 7.59
C THR A 48 -2.49 5.03 7.25
N GLY A 49 -2.08 5.94 6.36
CA GLY A 49 -0.68 6.19 6.02
C GLY A 49 -0.09 7.28 6.90
N THR A 50 1.15 7.11 7.32
CA THR A 50 1.93 8.08 8.09
C THR A 50 3.32 8.22 7.49
N LEU A 51 3.66 9.43 7.06
CA LEU A 51 5.00 9.79 6.59
C LEU A 51 5.80 10.42 7.73
N LYS A 52 7.02 9.96 7.91
CA LYS A 52 8.00 10.52 8.85
C LYS A 52 9.29 10.92 8.14
N VAL A 53 9.88 12.00 8.63
CA VAL A 53 11.20 12.48 8.26
C VAL A 53 12.04 12.56 9.52
N ASP A 54 13.17 11.86 9.54
CA ASP A 54 14.09 11.77 10.68
C ASP A 54 13.37 11.42 12.00
N GLY A 55 12.43 10.48 11.91
CA GLY A 55 11.62 9.98 13.03
C GLY A 55 10.46 10.91 13.44
N ARG A 56 10.30 12.08 12.82
CA ARG A 56 9.19 13.00 13.11
C ARG A 56 8.05 12.81 12.10
N VAL A 57 6.82 12.69 12.59
CA VAL A 57 5.62 12.65 11.73
C VAL A 57 5.45 14.00 11.04
N VAL A 58 5.36 13.97 9.71
CA VAL A 58 5.14 15.16 8.88
C VAL A 58 3.77 15.15 8.18
N SER A 59 3.17 13.97 8.00
CA SER A 59 1.82 13.84 7.42
C SER A 59 1.18 12.52 7.85
N THR A 60 -0.11 12.56 8.20
CA THR A 60 -0.93 11.38 8.48
C THR A 60 -2.28 11.55 7.81
N GLN A 61 -2.71 10.54 7.05
CA GLN A 61 -3.97 10.56 6.32
C GLN A 61 -4.58 9.16 6.23
N THR A 62 -5.90 9.10 6.26
CA THR A 62 -6.67 7.87 6.07
C THR A 62 -7.20 7.81 4.65
N MET A 63 -7.04 6.66 4.01
CA MET A 63 -7.70 6.32 2.76
C MET A 63 -8.86 5.36 3.03
N GLU A 64 -10.00 5.61 2.42
CA GLU A 64 -11.20 4.76 2.58
C GLU A 64 -11.04 3.37 1.93
N LYS A 65 -10.19 3.27 0.89
CA LYS A 65 -9.98 2.05 0.11
C LYS A 65 -8.61 2.04 -0.56
N THR A 66 -8.05 0.86 -0.73
CA THR A 66 -6.81 0.62 -1.47
C THR A 66 -7.08 -0.13 -2.76
N ILE A 67 -6.05 -0.26 -3.60
CA ILE A 67 -6.07 -1.13 -4.76
C ILE A 67 -5.91 -2.57 -4.26
N PRO A 68 -6.85 -3.49 -4.55
CA PRO A 68 -6.91 -4.77 -3.84
C PRO A 68 -5.79 -5.74 -4.20
N ILE A 69 -5.23 -5.68 -5.41
CA ILE A 69 -4.26 -6.67 -5.91
C ILE A 69 -3.07 -5.99 -6.58
N ILE A 70 -3.22 -5.49 -7.81
CA ILE A 70 -2.13 -4.88 -8.58
C ILE A 70 -2.72 -3.93 -9.65
N LEU A 71 -1.97 -2.89 -10.03
CA LEU A 71 -2.33 -1.99 -11.14
C LEU A 71 -1.79 -2.51 -12.48
N GLN A 72 -0.49 -2.78 -12.54
CA GLN A 72 0.21 -3.19 -13.75
C GLN A 72 1.08 -4.40 -13.46
N TRP A 73 0.94 -5.42 -14.31
CA TRP A 73 1.70 -6.67 -14.21
C TRP A 73 3.13 -6.50 -14.72
N ASP A 74 3.36 -5.54 -15.59
CA ASP A 74 4.64 -5.21 -16.22
C ASP A 74 5.44 -4.15 -15.44
N GLU A 75 4.91 -3.65 -14.33
CA GLU A 75 5.61 -2.67 -13.49
C GLU A 75 6.64 -3.36 -12.59
N SER A 76 7.81 -2.72 -12.46
CA SER A 76 8.92 -3.27 -11.68
C SER A 76 9.16 -2.46 -10.41
N PHE A 77 10.15 -2.86 -9.60
CA PHE A 77 10.54 -2.10 -8.42
C PHE A 77 11.89 -1.43 -8.68
N ASP A 78 11.85 -0.17 -9.11
CA ASP A 78 13.05 0.58 -9.49
C ASP A 78 13.70 1.30 -8.30
N ILE A 79 15.03 1.32 -8.28
CA ILE A 79 15.83 2.12 -7.35
C ILE A 79 16.80 2.97 -8.15
N GLY A 80 16.73 4.29 -7.97
CA GLY A 80 17.69 5.25 -8.51
C GLY A 80 17.25 5.96 -9.79
N SER A 81 16.25 5.47 -10.51
CA SER A 81 15.59 6.20 -11.61
C SER A 81 14.22 5.61 -11.87
N ASP A 82 13.24 6.47 -12.15
CA ASP A 82 12.04 6.08 -12.90
C ASP A 82 12.32 6.32 -14.38
N THR A 83 11.96 5.38 -15.26
CA THR A 83 12.37 5.40 -16.68
C THR A 83 11.21 5.47 -17.67
N ILE A 84 9.99 5.05 -17.30
CA ILE A 84 8.89 4.87 -18.27
C ILE A 84 7.56 5.38 -17.72
N THR A 85 7.02 4.73 -16.68
CA THR A 85 5.64 4.97 -16.23
C THR A 85 5.62 5.81 -14.96
N GLY A 86 5.64 7.14 -15.12
CA GLY A 86 5.59 8.07 -13.99
C GLY A 86 4.32 7.91 -13.16
N LEU A 87 4.41 8.07 -11.84
CA LEU A 87 3.25 8.02 -10.95
C LEU A 87 2.32 9.24 -11.12
N ASN A 88 2.91 10.43 -11.22
CA ASN A 88 2.20 11.70 -11.30
C ASN A 88 3.02 12.76 -12.02
N ASP A 89 2.61 13.12 -13.24
CA ASP A 89 3.29 14.11 -14.09
C ASP A 89 3.37 15.50 -13.47
N ALA A 90 2.52 15.81 -12.49
CA ALA A 90 2.59 17.07 -11.74
C ALA A 90 3.78 17.13 -10.78
N ASP A 91 4.37 15.99 -10.42
CA ASP A 91 5.50 15.89 -9.50
C ASP A 91 6.83 15.70 -10.24
N TYR A 92 6.84 14.85 -11.26
CA TYR A 92 8.01 14.58 -12.09
C TYR A 92 7.61 13.91 -13.41
N THR A 93 8.51 13.92 -14.39
CA THR A 93 8.33 13.21 -15.67
C THR A 93 9.52 12.27 -15.91
N PRO A 94 9.29 11.00 -16.28
CA PRO A 94 10.37 10.10 -16.68
C PRO A 94 11.11 10.58 -17.96
N PRO A 95 12.41 10.28 -18.11
CA PRO A 95 13.27 9.64 -17.11
C PRO A 95 13.61 10.59 -15.96
N PHE A 96 13.53 10.10 -14.73
CA PHE A 96 13.75 10.90 -13.53
C PHE A 96 14.85 10.27 -12.65
N PRO A 97 16.12 10.58 -12.90
CA PRO A 97 17.24 10.02 -12.16
C PRO A 97 17.35 10.62 -10.76
N LEU A 98 17.69 9.78 -9.78
CA LEU A 98 17.98 10.22 -8.43
C LEU A 98 19.25 11.07 -8.41
N THR A 99 19.13 12.30 -7.89
CA THR A 99 20.24 13.27 -7.78
C THR A 99 20.96 13.23 -6.43
N ALA A 100 20.59 12.28 -5.56
CA ALA A 100 21.13 12.09 -4.22
C ALA A 100 21.82 10.74 -4.06
N LYS A 101 22.63 10.60 -3.00
CA LYS A 101 23.21 9.31 -2.62
C LYS A 101 22.15 8.44 -1.94
N PHE A 102 21.72 7.38 -2.61
CA PHE A 102 20.92 6.32 -1.99
C PHE A 102 21.80 5.46 -1.07
N ASN A 103 21.35 5.22 0.17
CA ASN A 103 22.14 4.49 1.16
C ASN A 103 21.55 3.11 1.49
N LYS A 104 20.23 3.05 1.76
CA LYS A 104 19.55 1.82 2.18
C LYS A 104 18.05 1.94 1.94
N LEU A 105 17.43 0.82 1.56
CA LEU A 105 15.98 0.60 1.64
C LEU A 105 15.72 -0.55 2.61
N THR A 106 14.64 -0.45 3.37
CA THR A 106 14.14 -1.51 4.23
C THR A 106 12.64 -1.60 4.00
N ILE A 107 12.16 -2.82 3.71
CA ILE A 107 10.74 -3.09 3.53
C ILE A 107 10.35 -4.11 4.60
N THR A 108 9.39 -3.73 5.43
CA THR A 108 8.79 -4.61 6.43
C THR A 108 7.33 -4.79 6.06
N ILE A 109 6.89 -6.04 5.94
CA ILE A 109 5.50 -6.37 5.58
C ILE A 109 4.90 -7.16 6.73
N ASP A 110 4.00 -6.53 7.46
CA ASP A 110 3.15 -7.19 8.45
C ASP A 110 1.80 -7.52 7.80
N ARG A 111 1.60 -8.79 7.41
CA ARG A 111 0.39 -9.21 6.69
C ARG A 111 -0.72 -9.51 7.68
N PRO A 112 -1.96 -9.01 7.47
CA PRO A 112 -3.11 -9.41 8.28
C PRO A 112 -3.24 -10.93 8.38
N GLN A 113 -3.50 -11.42 9.59
CA GLN A 113 -3.74 -12.83 9.87
C GLN A 113 -5.17 -13.01 10.35
N LEU A 114 -5.87 -14.00 9.80
CA LEU A 114 -7.21 -14.35 10.25
C LEU A 114 -7.14 -15.02 11.61
N SER A 115 -8.00 -14.59 12.52
CA SER A 115 -8.24 -15.28 13.79
C SER A 115 -8.96 -16.61 13.57
N SER A 116 -8.88 -17.51 14.55
CA SER A 116 -9.63 -18.77 14.52
C SER A 116 -11.14 -18.57 14.47
N ALA A 117 -11.66 -17.44 14.96
CA ALA A 117 -13.08 -17.11 14.87
C ALA A 117 -13.47 -16.71 13.44
N GLU A 118 -12.69 -15.84 12.79
CA GLU A 118 -12.92 -15.43 11.40
C GLU A 118 -12.83 -16.62 10.44
N ILE A 119 -11.87 -17.53 10.64
CA ILE A 119 -11.76 -18.75 9.83
C ILE A 119 -13.03 -19.59 9.91
N LYS A 120 -13.55 -19.84 11.13
CA LYS A 120 -14.79 -20.62 11.31
C LYS A 120 -16.00 -19.96 10.65
N GLU A 121 -16.09 -18.64 10.73
CA GLU A 121 -17.16 -17.89 10.08
C GLU A 121 -17.08 -18.00 8.55
N LEU A 122 -15.89 -17.82 7.98
CA LEU A 122 -15.65 -17.94 6.55
C LEU A 122 -15.93 -19.35 6.03
N GLU A 123 -15.51 -20.39 6.76
CA GLU A 123 -15.81 -21.79 6.43
C GLU A 123 -17.32 -22.08 6.43
N ALA A 124 -18.05 -21.56 7.43
CA ALA A 124 -19.49 -21.72 7.50
C ALA A 124 -20.20 -21.01 6.33
N GLY A 125 -19.73 -19.81 5.98
CA GLY A 125 -20.21 -19.07 4.82
C GLY A 125 -19.99 -19.82 3.50
N LEU A 126 -18.80 -20.39 3.31
CA LEU A 126 -18.46 -21.17 2.12
C LEU A 126 -19.38 -22.40 1.97
N LYS A 127 -19.53 -23.20 3.04
CA LYS A 127 -20.42 -24.38 3.04
C LYS A 127 -21.86 -24.02 2.69
N LYS A 128 -22.38 -22.92 3.23
CA LYS A 128 -23.74 -22.45 2.94
C LYS A 128 -23.90 -22.05 1.47
N MET A 129 -22.89 -21.38 0.90
CA MET A 129 -22.89 -21.03 -0.52
C MET A 129 -22.86 -22.28 -1.41
N GLU A 130 -22.07 -23.30 -1.06
CA GLU A 130 -22.00 -24.56 -1.79
C GLU A 130 -23.32 -25.32 -1.76
N ALA A 131 -23.96 -25.42 -0.59
CA ALA A 131 -25.25 -26.10 -0.45
C ALA A 131 -26.41 -25.41 -1.20
N GLY A 132 -26.32 -24.10 -1.44
CA GLY A 132 -27.34 -23.35 -2.20
C GLY A 132 -27.17 -23.40 -3.71
N ARG A 133 -26.18 -24.14 -4.22
CA ARG A 133 -25.96 -24.37 -5.67
C ARG A 133 -26.62 -25.65 -6.19
N GLU A 134 -27.20 -26.45 -5.31
CA GLU A 134 -28.04 -27.62 -5.63
C GLU A 134 -29.52 -27.22 -5.77
#